data_AF-A0A1Q3HNI6-F1
#
_entry.id   AF-A0A1Q3HNI6-F1
#
_cell.length_a   1.000
_cell.length_b   1.000
_cell.length_c   1.000
_cell.angle_alpha   90.00
_cell.angle_beta   90.00
_cell.angle_gamma   90.00
#
_symmetry.space_group_name_H-M   'P 1'
#
loop_
_entity.id
_entity.type
_entity.pdbx_description
1 polymer ?
#
loop_
_entity_poly.entity_id
_entity_poly.type
_entity_poly.pdbx_seq_one_letter_code
_entity_poly.pdbx_strand_id
1 'polypeptide(L)'
;MLQPILRRIPPDPAIERTWKNAEHLIAACRAFQAKHGQLPDSLEQLVPGFLPALPPARYELPVFGWDYSVSADSKLHVLSWTFRAPFGRHVYVFEEDRWHVVD
;
A
#
# COMPACT_ATOMS: atom_id res chain seq x y z
N MET A 1 18.70 -34.32 19.55
CA MET A 1 18.20 -34.40 18.16
C MET A 1 16.68 -34.40 18.22
N LEU A 2 16.02 -33.72 17.27
CA LEU A 2 14.56 -33.55 17.07
C LEU A 2 13.86 -32.42 17.84
N GLN A 3 13.72 -31.25 17.18
CA GLN A 3 12.60 -30.34 17.39
C GLN A 3 11.59 -30.57 16.24
N PRO A 4 10.30 -30.79 16.50
CA PRO A 4 9.33 -31.06 15.46
C PRO A 4 8.78 -29.75 14.86
N ILE A 5 8.98 -29.61 13.55
CA ILE A 5 8.00 -29.08 12.59
C ILE A 5 7.49 -27.67 12.93
N LEU A 6 8.30 -26.66 12.59
CA LEU A 6 7.75 -25.40 12.08
C LEU A 6 6.87 -25.77 10.88
N ARG A 7 5.55 -25.90 11.11
CA ARG A 7 4.56 -25.85 10.03
C ARG A 7 4.88 -24.59 9.25
N ARG A 8 5.42 -24.74 8.04
CA ARG A 8 5.44 -23.66 7.04
C ARG A 8 4.01 -23.20 6.91
N ILE A 9 3.67 -22.09 7.57
CA ILE A 9 2.45 -21.37 7.27
C ILE A 9 2.60 -21.01 5.78
N PRO A 10 1.73 -21.51 4.89
CA PRO A 10 1.83 -21.13 3.48
C PRO A 10 1.72 -19.60 3.40
N PRO A 11 2.46 -18.94 2.49
CA PRO A 11 2.34 -17.51 2.30
C PRO A 11 0.86 -17.19 2.07
N ASP A 12 0.33 -16.26 2.84
CA ASP A 12 -1.08 -15.89 2.72
C ASP A 12 -1.30 -15.26 1.33
N PRO A 13 -2.08 -15.90 0.43
CA PRO A 13 -2.27 -15.40 -0.93
C PRO A 13 -2.97 -14.03 -0.95
N ALA A 14 -3.69 -13.66 0.10
CA ALA A 14 -4.24 -12.32 0.23
C ALA A 14 -3.14 -11.28 0.51
N ILE A 15 -2.11 -11.62 1.28
CA ILE A 15 -0.94 -10.76 1.49
C ILE A 15 -0.19 -10.56 0.17
N GLU A 16 0.11 -11.64 -0.55
CA GLU A 16 0.82 -11.56 -1.83
C GLU A 16 0.05 -10.71 -2.86
N ARG A 17 -1.26 -10.89 -2.97
CA ARG A 17 -2.11 -10.06 -3.83
C ARG A 17 -2.07 -8.60 -3.42
N THR A 18 -2.11 -8.30 -2.13
CA THR A 18 -2.11 -6.92 -1.63
C THR A 18 -0.78 -6.23 -1.93
N TRP A 19 0.35 -6.94 -1.83
CA TRP A 19 1.65 -6.41 -2.26
C TRP A 19 1.67 -6.05 -3.75
N LYS A 20 1.21 -6.95 -4.62
CA LYS A 20 1.11 -6.66 -6.07
C LYS A 20 0.19 -5.46 -6.35
N ASN A 21 -0.90 -5.34 -5.59
CA ASN A 21 -1.81 -4.20 -5.71
C ASN A 21 -1.17 -2.89 -5.22
N ALA A 22 -0.36 -2.93 -4.16
CA ALA A 22 0.43 -1.78 -3.71
C ALA A 22 1.43 -1.35 -4.80
N GLU A 23 2.12 -2.29 -5.44
CA GLU A 23 3.04 -2.00 -6.54
C GLU A 23 2.33 -1.31 -7.71
N HIS A 24 1.12 -1.78 -8.08
CA HIS A 24 0.31 -1.12 -9.10
C HIS A 24 -0.10 0.30 -8.71
N LEU A 25 -0.49 0.52 -7.46
CA LEU A 25 -0.84 1.85 -6.94
C LEU A 25 0.37 2.79 -6.95
N ILE A 26 1.54 2.32 -6.49
CA ILE A 26 2.77 3.11 -6.50
C ILE A 26 3.15 3.48 -7.93
N ALA A 27 3.13 2.53 -8.86
CA ALA A 27 3.42 2.77 -10.27
C ALA A 27 2.46 3.80 -10.88
N ALA A 28 1.15 3.69 -10.58
CA ALA A 28 0.15 4.63 -11.05
C ALA A 28 0.36 6.04 -10.49
N CYS A 29 0.67 6.18 -9.19
CA CYS A 29 1.04 7.46 -8.58
C CYS A 29 2.28 8.08 -9.24
N ARG A 30 3.31 7.27 -9.54
CA ARG A 30 4.51 7.75 -10.24
C ARG A 30 4.21 8.17 -11.67
N ALA A 31 3.36 7.45 -12.39
CA ALA A 31 2.91 7.85 -13.72
C ALA A 31 2.10 9.16 -13.67
N PHE A 32 1.23 9.33 -12.66
CA PHE A 32 0.53 10.59 -12.40
C PHE A 32 1.51 11.73 -12.17
N GLN A 33 2.51 11.52 -11.30
CA GLN A 33 3.57 12.49 -11.04
C GLN A 33 4.35 12.87 -12.29
N ALA A 34 4.73 11.91 -13.13
CA ALA A 34 5.45 12.17 -14.37
C ALA A 34 4.63 13.03 -15.35
N LYS A 35 3.30 12.85 -15.38
CA LYS A 35 2.40 13.60 -16.28
C LYS A 35 2.04 14.99 -15.76
N HIS A 36 1.83 15.13 -14.46
CA HIS A 36 1.28 16.33 -13.83
C HIS A 36 2.30 17.17 -13.06
N GLY A 37 3.50 16.65 -12.83
CA GLY A 37 4.56 17.29 -12.05
C GLY A 37 4.38 17.17 -10.54
N GLN A 38 3.32 16.53 -10.06
CA GLN A 38 3.02 16.31 -8.64
C GLN A 38 2.34 14.97 -8.43
N LEU A 39 2.51 14.37 -7.25
CA LEU A 39 1.75 13.18 -6.84
C LEU A 39 0.26 13.52 -6.70
N PRO A 40 -0.63 12.52 -6.79
CA PRO A 40 -2.05 12.76 -6.61
C PRO A 40 -2.36 13.15 -5.15
N ASP A 41 -3.38 13.97 -4.95
CA ASP A 41 -3.92 14.31 -3.63
C ASP A 41 -4.78 13.16 -3.06
N SER A 42 -5.28 12.28 -3.92
CA SER A 42 -6.05 11.09 -3.53
C SER A 42 -5.94 9.95 -4.55
N LEU A 43 -6.15 8.70 -4.14
CA LEU A 43 -6.04 7.55 -5.04
C LEU A 43 -7.08 7.58 -6.16
N GLU A 44 -8.25 8.17 -5.93
CA GLU A 44 -9.33 8.28 -6.92
C GLU A 44 -8.90 9.05 -8.17
N GLN A 45 -7.95 9.98 -8.06
CA GLN A 45 -7.41 10.71 -9.21
C GLN A 45 -6.63 9.83 -10.19
N LEU A 46 -6.24 8.62 -9.78
CA LEU A 46 -5.62 7.64 -10.65
C LEU A 46 -6.62 7.02 -11.63
N VAL A 47 -7.92 7.09 -11.33
CA VAL A 47 -8.98 6.46 -12.12
C VAL A 47 -9.71 7.51 -12.98
N PRO A 48 -10.05 7.21 -14.24
CA PRO A 48 -9.70 6.00 -15.00
C PRO A 48 -8.34 6.12 -15.74
N GLY A 49 -7.63 7.24 -15.59
CA GLY A 49 -6.52 7.61 -16.49
C GLY A 49 -5.22 6.80 -16.32
N PHE A 50 -4.95 6.31 -15.12
CA PHE A 50 -3.74 5.55 -14.76
C PHE A 50 -4.07 4.14 -14.28
N LEU A 51 -5.27 3.92 -13.75
CA LEU A 51 -5.83 2.63 -13.38
C LEU A 51 -7.29 2.52 -13.85
N PRO A 52 -7.76 1.34 -14.28
CA PRO A 52 -9.16 1.14 -14.65
C PRO A 52 -10.11 1.23 -13.44
N ALA A 53 -9.63 0.82 -12.26
CA ALA A 53 -10.29 0.93 -10.97
C ALA A 53 -9.24 0.81 -9.86
N LEU A 54 -9.56 1.23 -8.64
CA LEU A 54 -8.68 1.00 -7.50
C LEU A 54 -8.64 -0.49 -7.15
N PRO A 55 -7.45 -1.11 -7.06
CA PRO A 55 -7.35 -2.51 -6.68
C PRO A 55 -7.76 -2.69 -5.21
N PRO A 56 -8.38 -3.83 -4.83
CA PRO A 56 -8.80 -4.05 -3.45
C PRO A 56 -7.58 -4.22 -2.52
N ALA A 57 -7.70 -3.72 -1.29
CA ALA A 57 -6.77 -4.03 -0.20
C ALA A 57 -7.09 -5.41 0.40
N ARG A 58 -6.25 -5.89 1.34
CA ARG A 58 -6.54 -7.13 2.08
C ARG A 58 -7.85 -7.05 2.86
N TYR A 59 -8.10 -5.89 3.46
CA TYR A 59 -9.33 -5.58 4.19
C TYR A 59 -10.03 -4.43 3.47
N GLU A 60 -11.34 -4.49 3.29
CA GLU A 60 -12.13 -3.38 2.73
C GLU A 60 -12.72 -2.49 3.85
N LEU A 61 -12.24 -2.65 5.08
CA LEU A 61 -12.69 -1.89 6.24
C LEU A 61 -12.02 -0.51 6.26
N PRO A 62 -12.73 0.56 6.68
CA PRO A 62 -12.21 1.94 6.67
C PRO A 62 -10.86 2.15 7.37
N VAL A 63 -10.50 1.31 8.34
CA VAL A 63 -9.29 1.45 9.17
C VAL A 63 -8.14 0.52 8.72
N PHE A 64 -8.44 -0.49 7.91
CA PHE A 64 -7.50 -1.57 7.58
C PHE A 64 -7.27 -1.78 6.08
N GLY A 65 -8.03 -1.09 5.23
CA GLY A 65 -7.82 -1.07 3.79
C GLY A 65 -6.69 -0.15 3.35
N TRP A 66 -6.75 0.29 2.09
CA TRP A 66 -5.84 1.33 1.61
C TRP A 66 -6.12 2.62 2.36
N ASP A 67 -5.06 3.17 2.93
CA ASP A 67 -5.04 4.54 3.45
C ASP A 67 -3.99 5.30 2.65
N TYR A 68 -4.40 6.40 2.02
CA TYR A 68 -3.51 7.30 1.33
C TYR A 68 -3.64 8.67 1.96
N SER A 69 -2.57 9.12 2.61
CA SER A 69 -2.55 10.40 3.30
C SER A 69 -1.50 11.32 2.71
N VAL A 70 -1.87 12.59 2.60
CA VAL A 70 -0.98 13.67 2.21
C VAL A 70 -0.81 14.55 3.44
N SER A 71 0.38 14.52 4.03
CA SER A 71 0.69 15.33 5.20
C SER A 71 0.75 16.80 4.80
N ALA A 72 -0.16 17.61 5.35
CA ALA A 72 -0.28 19.02 5.03
C ALA A 72 0.97 19.84 5.42
N ASP A 73 1.68 19.39 6.45
CA ASP A 73 2.85 20.02 7.04
C ASP A 73 4.17 19.59 6.37
N SER A 74 4.34 18.31 6.03
CA SER A 74 5.58 17.79 5.45
C SER A 74 5.53 17.56 3.94
N LYS A 75 4.34 17.70 3.32
CA LYS A 75 4.07 17.31 1.93
C LYS A 75 4.43 15.87 1.60
N LEU A 76 4.51 15.01 2.61
CA LEU A 76 4.75 13.59 2.41
C LEU A 76 3.48 12.92 1.93
N HIS A 77 3.61 12.11 0.88
CA HIS A 77 2.56 11.23 0.42
C HIS A 77 2.84 9.85 0.98
N VAL A 78 1.83 9.27 1.61
CA VAL A 78 1.96 8.03 2.34
C VAL A 78 0.86 7.07 1.92
N LEU A 79 1.25 5.92 1.36
CA LEU A 79 0.34 4.80 1.11
C LEU A 79 0.52 3.78 2.24
N SER A 80 -0.55 3.38 2.90
CA SER A 80 -0.50 2.36 3.93
C SER A 80 -1.60 1.32 3.80
N TRP A 81 -1.33 0.15 4.36
CA TRP A 81 -2.30 -0.93 4.53
C TRP A 81 -1.92 -1.81 5.72
N THR A 82 -2.90 -2.50 6.31
CA THR A 82 -2.69 -3.36 7.47
C THR A 82 -2.61 -4.82 7.05
N PHE A 83 -1.47 -5.48 7.29
CA PHE A 83 -1.36 -6.91 7.02
C PHE A 83 -2.06 -7.73 8.11
N ARG A 84 -1.99 -7.35 9.39
CA ARG A 84 -2.60 -8.12 10.50
C ARG A 84 -3.11 -7.21 11.61
N ALA A 85 -4.38 -6.80 11.53
CA ALA A 85 -4.98 -5.94 12.55
C ALA A 85 -4.84 -6.50 13.99
N PRO A 86 -4.56 -5.65 15.00
CA PRO A 86 -4.33 -4.20 14.93
C PRO A 86 -2.90 -3.77 14.55
N PHE A 87 -2.01 -4.74 14.29
CA PHE A 87 -0.57 -4.59 14.14
C PHE A 87 -0.11 -4.62 12.69
N GLY A 88 1.18 -4.36 12.46
CA GLY A 88 1.78 -4.61 11.14
C GLY A 88 1.18 -3.75 10.03
N ARG A 89 1.11 -2.44 10.26
CA ARG A 89 0.80 -1.49 9.18
C ARG A 89 2.06 -1.30 8.34
N HIS A 90 1.97 -1.63 7.06
CA HIS A 90 3.00 -1.28 6.09
C HIS A 90 2.74 0.13 5.58
N VAL A 91 3.80 0.93 5.53
CA VAL A 91 3.72 2.35 5.17
C VAL A 91 4.76 2.61 4.10
N TYR A 92 4.33 3.08 2.93
CA TYR A 92 5.20 3.54 1.86
C TYR A 92 5.23 5.06 1.85
N VAL A 93 6.42 5.64 1.98
CA VAL A 93 6.63 7.08 1.87
C VAL A 93 7.17 7.36 0.47
N PHE A 94 6.40 8.08 -0.36
CA PHE A 94 6.75 8.29 -1.76
C PHE A 94 8.00 9.15 -1.92
N GLU A 95 8.22 10.13 -1.06
CA GLU A 95 9.38 11.02 -1.15
C GLU A 95 10.69 10.28 -0.81
N GLU A 96 10.61 9.22 -0.01
CA GLU A 96 11.75 8.39 0.36
C GLU A 96 11.92 7.16 -0.54
N ASP A 97 10.91 6.86 -1.34
CA ASP A 97 10.80 5.64 -2.16
C ASP A 97 11.05 4.37 -1.32
N ARG A 98 10.43 4.33 -0.13
CA ARG A 98 10.77 3.35 0.91
C ARG A 98 9.55 2.85 1.68
N TRP A 99 9.58 1.55 1.96
CA TRP A 99 8.66 0.89 2.89
C TRP A 99 9.17 0.96 4.33
N HIS A 100 8.23 1.21 5.23
CA HIS A 100 8.36 1.17 6.68
C HIS A 100 7.29 0.23 7.27
N VAL A 101 7.52 -0.22 8.50
CA VAL A 101 6.54 -0.97 9.27
C VAL A 101 6.25 -0.20 10.54
N VAL A 102 4.97 0.03 10.80
CA VAL A 102 4.47 0.65 12.04
C VAL A 102 3.73 -0.43 12.82
N ASP A 103 4.06 -0.53 14.10
CA ASP A 103 3.48 -1.46 15.07
C ASP A 103 2.97 -0.73 16.31
#